data_AF-A0A928NTF2-F1
#
_entry.id   AF-A0A928NTF2-F1
#
_cell.length_a   1.000
_cell.length_b   1.000
_cell.length_c   1.000
_cell.angle_alpha   90.00
_cell.angle_beta   90.00
_cell.angle_gamma   90.00
#
_symmetry.space_group_name_H-M   'P 1'
#
loop_
_entity.id
_entity.type
_entity.pdbx_description
1 polymer ?
#
loop_
_entity_poly.entity_id
_entity_poly.type
_entity_poly.pdbx_seq_one_letter_code
_entity_poly.pdbx_strand_id
1 'polypeptide(L)'
;MKLIEEMLEREQAPTILKLNRLFSMGYMPSRGDESYKVIHKNTNNETTFLVNCMAHSCFNLTNQQLAEFDELDSKNFKQFYWEGEEQSEIYGRILKFVRRTGLKVERTSLSHSVGKGQWKIAVYFIDRVNDERKKPDFHFILQEKDGVWSSKEGSFPYIRYFDIPPKHFISEFGNHKPYKLHEYLMITNPIAQEKAENFANEALQKSQF
;
A
#
# COMPACT_ATOMS: atom_id res chain seq x y z
N MET A 1 -22.37 7.71 -13.35
CA MET A 1 -21.77 6.77 -12.39
C MET A 1 -21.26 5.51 -13.09
N LYS A 2 -22.14 4.64 -13.59
CA LYS A 2 -21.75 3.35 -14.21
C LYS A 2 -20.67 3.42 -15.32
N LEU A 3 -20.76 4.39 -16.24
CA LEU A 3 -19.76 4.55 -17.32
C LEU A 3 -18.37 4.93 -16.81
N ILE A 4 -18.30 5.78 -15.78
CA ILE A 4 -17.04 6.23 -15.18
C ILE A 4 -16.40 5.08 -14.41
N GLU A 5 -17.19 4.31 -13.66
CA GLU A 5 -16.73 3.10 -12.98
C GLU A 5 -16.19 2.07 -13.97
N GLU A 6 -16.89 1.82 -15.08
CA GLU A 6 -16.44 0.90 -16.12
C GLU A 6 -15.13 1.38 -16.80
N MET A 7 -14.97 2.68 -17.02
CA MET A 7 -13.73 3.24 -17.56
C MET A 7 -12.57 3.09 -16.57
N LEU A 8 -12.78 3.40 -15.29
CA LEU A 8 -11.77 3.23 -14.24
C LEU A 8 -11.40 1.76 -14.04
N GLU A 9 -12.38 0.85 -14.07
CA GLU A 9 -12.11 -0.59 -13.96
C GLU A 9 -11.28 -1.09 -15.14
N ARG A 10 -11.45 -0.51 -16.35
CA ARG A 10 -10.61 -0.80 -17.52
C ARG A 10 -9.21 -0.24 -17.39
N GLU A 11 -9.04 1.00 -16.94
CA GLU A 11 -7.71 1.62 -16.73
C GLU A 11 -6.90 0.89 -15.63
N GLN A 12 -7.59 0.43 -14.57
CA GLN A 12 -6.98 -0.35 -13.50
C GLN A 12 -6.64 -1.79 -13.90
N ALA A 13 -7.31 -2.37 -14.91
CA ALA A 13 -7.16 -3.78 -15.27
C ALA A 13 -5.71 -4.18 -15.66
N PRO A 14 -4.97 -3.42 -16.49
CA PRO A 14 -3.56 -3.69 -16.76
C PRO A 14 -2.69 -3.73 -15.50
N THR A 15 -2.87 -2.75 -14.60
CA THR A 15 -2.12 -2.67 -13.33
C THR A 15 -2.41 -3.89 -12.45
N ILE A 16 -3.69 -4.25 -12.33
CA ILE A 16 -4.14 -5.41 -11.57
C ILE A 16 -3.56 -6.71 -12.14
N LEU A 17 -3.54 -6.87 -13.47
CA LEU A 17 -2.97 -8.06 -14.11
C LEU A 17 -1.46 -8.20 -13.85
N LYS A 18 -0.70 -7.10 -13.92
CA LYS A 18 0.74 -7.11 -13.61
C LYS A 18 0.98 -7.48 -12.14
N LEU A 19 0.25 -6.85 -11.20
CA LEU A 19 0.36 -7.14 -9.77
C LEU A 19 -0.07 -8.59 -9.46
N ASN A 20 -1.15 -9.05 -10.08
CA ASN A 20 -1.61 -10.42 -9.94
C ASN A 20 -0.57 -11.44 -10.41
N ARG A 21 0.08 -11.19 -11.55
CA ARG A 21 1.19 -12.03 -12.02
C ARG A 21 2.35 -12.05 -11.03
N LEU A 22 2.71 -10.90 -10.46
CA LEU A 22 3.78 -10.82 -9.47
C LEU A 22 3.46 -11.65 -8.22
N PHE A 23 2.27 -11.46 -7.64
CA PHE A 23 1.90 -12.17 -6.42
C PHE A 23 1.62 -13.66 -6.65
N SER A 24 1.13 -14.05 -7.84
CA SER A 24 0.93 -15.46 -8.19
C SER A 24 2.22 -16.26 -8.30
N MET A 25 3.36 -15.60 -8.50
CA MET A 25 4.67 -16.24 -8.43
C MET A 25 5.13 -16.52 -6.99
N GLY A 26 4.34 -16.16 -5.98
CA GLY A 26 4.70 -16.30 -4.57
C GLY A 26 5.68 -15.24 -4.12
N TYR A 27 5.63 -14.06 -4.72
CA TYR A 27 6.46 -12.93 -4.32
C TYR A 27 6.27 -12.63 -2.82
N MET A 28 7.37 -12.70 -2.08
CA MET A 28 7.40 -12.27 -0.69
C MET A 28 7.77 -10.80 -0.64
N PRO A 29 6.94 -9.95 -0.03
CA PRO A 29 7.29 -8.55 0.18
C PRO A 29 8.56 -8.48 1.01
N SER A 30 9.61 -7.89 0.45
CA SER A 30 10.94 -8.07 0.97
C SER A 30 11.66 -6.80 1.35
N ARG A 31 10.98 -5.65 1.28
CA ARG A 31 11.59 -4.33 1.09
C ARG A 31 12.79 -4.01 2.00
N GLY A 32 12.84 -4.57 3.21
CA GLY A 32 14.02 -4.44 4.07
C GLY A 32 14.37 -2.96 4.27
N ASP A 33 15.65 -2.64 4.43
CA ASP A 33 16.13 -1.27 4.69
C ASP A 33 16.10 -0.33 3.46
N GLU A 34 15.46 -0.73 2.35
CA GLU A 34 15.48 0.03 1.10
C GLU A 34 14.59 1.28 1.14
N SER A 35 15.23 2.42 1.44
CA SER A 35 14.61 3.74 1.38
C SER A 35 14.08 4.08 -0.04
N TYR A 36 12.84 4.56 -0.10
CA TYR A 36 12.16 5.24 -1.21
C TYR A 36 12.96 6.45 -1.73
N LYS A 37 13.93 6.21 -2.60
CA LYS A 37 14.56 7.26 -3.41
C LYS A 37 14.53 6.88 -4.89
N VAL A 38 13.34 6.72 -5.48
CA VAL A 38 13.24 6.73 -6.96
C VAL A 38 12.95 8.16 -7.39
N ILE A 39 13.92 8.77 -8.05
CA ILE A 39 13.78 10.04 -8.76
C ILE A 39 13.43 9.67 -10.20
N HIS A 40 12.16 9.73 -10.57
CA HIS A 40 11.79 9.68 -11.99
C HIS A 40 11.88 11.09 -12.56
N LYS A 41 12.77 11.30 -13.53
CA LYS A 41 12.81 12.52 -14.34
C LYS A 41 11.93 12.28 -15.55
N ASN A 42 10.86 13.07 -15.70
CA ASN A 42 10.07 13.02 -16.93
C ASN A 42 10.89 13.55 -18.13
N THR A 43 10.33 13.46 -19.34
CA THR A 43 10.95 13.94 -20.60
C THR A 43 11.29 15.43 -20.59
N ASN A 44 10.75 16.21 -19.65
CA ASN A 44 11.01 17.63 -19.47
C ASN A 44 12.01 17.90 -18.32
N ASN A 45 12.70 16.87 -17.81
CA ASN A 45 13.60 16.95 -16.66
C ASN A 45 12.91 17.34 -15.32
N GLU A 46 11.57 17.35 -15.28
CA GLU A 46 10.84 17.57 -14.04
C GLU A 46 10.81 16.27 -13.24
N THR A 47 11.06 16.38 -11.94
CA THR A 47 11.00 15.23 -11.04
C THR A 47 9.53 14.92 -10.74
N THR A 48 9.00 13.85 -11.29
CA THR A 48 7.68 13.34 -10.90
C THR A 48 7.85 12.35 -9.76
N PHE A 49 7.48 12.79 -8.56
CA PHE A 49 7.43 11.94 -7.37
C PHE A 49 6.17 11.07 -7.45
N LEU A 50 6.34 9.78 -7.73
CA LEU A 50 5.23 8.86 -7.96
C LEU A 50 5.39 7.62 -7.08
N VAL A 51 4.99 7.73 -5.81
CA VAL A 51 4.48 6.57 -5.07
C VAL A 51 3.40 7.04 -4.09
N ASN A 52 2.14 6.72 -4.39
CA ASN A 52 1.03 6.90 -3.44
C ASN A 52 1.30 6.02 -2.20
N CYS A 53 1.03 6.52 -0.98
CA CYS A 53 1.15 5.77 0.27
C CYS A 53 0.42 4.42 0.24
N MET A 54 -0.64 4.30 -0.57
CA MET A 54 -1.32 3.04 -0.86
C MET A 54 -0.44 2.06 -1.63
N ALA A 55 0.21 2.48 -2.71
CA ALA A 55 1.08 1.60 -3.49
C ALA A 55 2.28 1.12 -2.67
N HIS A 56 2.85 2.04 -1.88
CA HIS A 56 3.89 1.78 -0.88
C HIS A 56 3.45 0.70 0.12
N SER A 57 2.34 0.93 0.81
CA SER A 57 1.99 0.14 1.98
C SER A 57 1.22 -1.11 1.62
N CYS A 58 0.26 -1.02 0.69
CA CYS A 58 -0.64 -2.12 0.39
C CYS A 58 -0.03 -3.21 -0.48
N PHE A 59 1.07 -2.94 -1.20
CA PHE A 59 1.75 -3.93 -2.04
C PHE A 59 3.16 -4.27 -1.56
N ASN A 60 3.74 -3.43 -0.70
CA ASN A 60 5.06 -3.63 -0.09
C ASN A 60 6.12 -4.06 -1.13
N LEU A 61 6.17 -3.29 -2.21
CA LEU A 61 7.06 -3.48 -3.36
C LEU A 61 8.33 -2.64 -3.19
N THR A 62 9.43 -3.13 -3.74
CA THR A 62 10.67 -2.35 -3.86
C THR A 62 10.49 -1.21 -4.85
N ASN A 63 11.43 -0.27 -4.81
CA ASN A 63 11.51 0.85 -5.73
C ASN A 63 11.62 0.41 -7.20
N GLN A 64 12.49 -0.57 -7.47
CA GLN A 64 12.69 -1.08 -8.82
C GLN A 64 11.40 -1.72 -9.34
N GLN A 65 10.74 -2.54 -8.52
CA GLN A 65 9.48 -3.16 -8.89
C GLN A 65 8.41 -2.11 -9.14
N LEU A 66 8.24 -1.14 -8.23
CA LEU A 66 7.31 -0.03 -8.45
C LEU A 66 7.60 0.72 -9.76
N ALA A 67 8.87 1.01 -10.06
CA ALA A 67 9.26 1.67 -11.31
C ALA A 67 8.95 0.83 -12.55
N GLU A 68 9.09 -0.50 -12.49
CA GLU A 68 8.66 -1.42 -13.57
C GLU A 68 7.13 -1.40 -13.79
N PHE A 69 6.35 -1.02 -12.78
CA PHE A 69 4.91 -0.72 -12.95
C PHE A 69 4.66 0.72 -13.43
N ASP A 70 5.53 1.66 -13.09
CA ASP A 70 5.33 3.12 -13.19
C ASP A 70 5.60 3.71 -14.58
N GLU A 71 6.27 2.99 -15.50
CA GLU A 71 6.36 3.41 -16.91
C GLU A 71 4.99 3.52 -17.61
N LEU A 72 3.87 3.21 -16.93
CA LEU A 72 2.54 3.38 -17.48
C LEU A 72 1.45 4.06 -16.65
N ASP A 73 1.49 4.25 -15.32
CA ASP A 73 0.25 4.77 -14.70
C ASP A 73 0.27 5.39 -13.28
N SER A 74 0.95 6.52 -13.13
CA SER A 74 0.67 7.41 -11.99
C SER A 74 -0.77 7.93 -11.92
N LYS A 75 -1.54 7.88 -13.02
CA LYS A 75 -2.93 8.35 -13.04
C LYS A 75 -3.83 7.37 -12.29
N ASN A 76 -3.68 6.06 -12.51
CA ASN A 76 -4.46 5.01 -11.82
C ASN A 76 -4.40 5.09 -10.29
N PHE A 77 -3.23 5.37 -9.72
CA PHE A 77 -3.08 5.49 -8.26
C PHE A 77 -3.53 6.85 -7.72
N LYS A 78 -3.58 7.88 -8.55
CA LYS A 78 -4.13 9.21 -8.22
C LYS A 78 -5.67 9.26 -8.35
N GLN A 79 -6.31 8.25 -8.92
CA GLN A 79 -7.74 8.23 -9.23
C GLN A 79 -8.65 7.79 -8.07
N PHE A 80 -8.12 7.44 -6.89
CA PHE A 80 -8.96 7.06 -5.74
C PHE A 80 -9.59 8.26 -5.01
N TYR A 81 -9.55 9.46 -5.59
CA TYR A 81 -10.08 10.69 -4.99
C TYR A 81 -11.17 11.30 -5.88
N TRP A 82 -12.40 11.36 -5.38
CA TRP A 82 -13.52 12.00 -6.07
C TRP A 82 -14.28 12.92 -5.14
N GLU A 83 -14.81 14.00 -5.70
CA GLU A 83 -15.58 14.99 -4.97
C GLU A 83 -17.01 14.49 -4.77
N GLY A 84 -17.51 14.52 -3.53
CA GLY A 84 -18.89 14.16 -3.21
C GLY A 84 -19.12 12.69 -2.86
N GLU A 85 -18.06 11.90 -2.68
CA GLU A 85 -18.17 10.52 -2.20
C GLU A 85 -17.83 10.38 -0.71
N GLU A 86 -18.47 9.41 -0.06
CA GLU A 86 -18.21 9.09 1.33
C GLU A 86 -16.88 8.35 1.49
N GLN A 87 -16.18 8.62 2.59
CA GLN A 87 -14.87 8.01 2.87
C GLN A 87 -14.92 6.47 2.90
N SER A 88 -16.04 5.91 3.37
CA SER A 88 -16.28 4.46 3.42
C SER A 88 -16.35 3.82 2.03
N GLU A 89 -16.88 4.52 1.03
CA GLU A 89 -17.00 4.03 -0.35
C GLU A 89 -15.63 3.96 -1.02
N ILE A 90 -14.84 5.03 -0.89
CA ILE A 90 -13.46 5.09 -1.39
C ILE A 90 -12.62 4.00 -0.73
N TYR A 91 -12.74 3.86 0.59
CA TYR A 91 -12.04 2.82 1.33
C TYR A 91 -12.43 1.42 0.84
N GLY A 92 -13.72 1.16 0.61
CA GLY A 92 -14.21 -0.09 0.02
C GLY A 92 -13.58 -0.38 -1.35
N ARG A 93 -13.44 0.62 -2.21
CA ARG A 93 -12.80 0.46 -3.53
C ARG A 93 -11.31 0.20 -3.45
N ILE A 94 -10.60 0.86 -2.53
CA ILE A 94 -9.18 0.58 -2.27
C ILE A 94 -9.01 -0.88 -1.87
N LEU A 95 -9.79 -1.36 -0.91
CA LEU A 95 -9.72 -2.76 -0.49
C LEU A 95 -10.11 -3.73 -1.61
N LYS A 96 -11.13 -3.40 -2.42
CA LYS A 96 -11.50 -4.18 -3.62
C LYS A 96 -10.32 -4.25 -4.60
N PHE A 97 -9.65 -3.13 -4.87
CA PHE A 97 -8.48 -3.06 -5.75
C PHE A 97 -7.35 -3.95 -5.24
N VAL A 98 -6.97 -3.84 -3.96
CA VAL A 98 -5.92 -4.66 -3.35
C VAL A 98 -6.27 -6.15 -3.47
N ARG A 99 -7.50 -6.56 -3.13
CA ARG A 99 -7.93 -7.96 -3.22
C ARG A 99 -7.89 -8.53 -4.64
N ARG A 100 -8.20 -7.73 -5.66
CA ARG A 100 -8.13 -8.16 -7.08
C ARG A 100 -6.71 -8.52 -7.53
N THR A 101 -5.68 -8.10 -6.79
CA THR A 101 -4.29 -8.51 -7.06
C THR A 101 -3.97 -9.92 -6.55
N GLY A 102 -4.91 -10.60 -5.89
CA GLY A 102 -4.71 -11.93 -5.31
C GLY A 102 -4.27 -11.91 -3.84
N LEU A 103 -4.11 -10.72 -3.26
CA LEU A 103 -3.80 -10.53 -1.85
C LEU A 103 -5.05 -10.70 -0.98
N LYS A 104 -4.89 -11.29 0.21
CA LYS A 104 -5.89 -11.28 1.27
C LYS A 104 -5.68 -10.05 2.16
N VAL A 105 -6.77 -9.47 2.64
CA VAL A 105 -6.74 -8.28 3.52
C VAL A 105 -7.70 -8.49 4.67
N GLU A 106 -7.17 -8.49 5.89
CA GLU A 106 -7.88 -8.82 7.12
C GLU A 106 -7.58 -7.80 8.23
N ARG A 107 -8.53 -7.60 9.14
CA ARG A 107 -8.30 -6.76 10.32
C ARG A 107 -7.28 -7.40 11.25
N THR A 108 -6.45 -6.56 11.88
CA THR A 108 -5.46 -7.04 12.83
C THR A 108 -5.26 -6.06 13.98
N SER A 109 -4.30 -6.35 14.86
CA SER A 109 -3.89 -5.49 15.97
C SER A 109 -2.39 -5.24 15.92
N LEU A 110 -1.94 -4.27 16.71
CA LEU A 110 -0.51 -3.97 16.86
C LEU A 110 0.28 -5.19 17.36
N SER A 111 -0.30 -5.95 18.29
CA SER A 111 0.34 -7.10 18.95
C SER A 111 0.39 -8.38 18.12
N HIS A 112 -0.36 -8.46 17.02
CA HIS A 112 -0.35 -9.64 16.16
C HIS A 112 1.00 -9.76 15.45
N SER A 113 1.70 -10.89 15.59
CA SER A 113 2.94 -11.19 14.87
C SER A 113 2.70 -11.29 13.35
N VAL A 114 3.68 -10.88 12.56
CA VAL A 114 3.67 -11.03 11.10
C VAL A 114 4.29 -12.37 10.72
N GLY A 115 3.55 -13.20 9.98
CA GLY A 115 4.05 -14.45 9.42
C GLY A 115 4.80 -14.27 8.09
N LYS A 116 5.34 -15.36 7.55
CA LYS A 116 5.96 -15.35 6.22
C LYS A 116 4.91 -15.04 5.14
N GLY A 117 5.21 -14.11 4.25
CA GLY A 117 4.30 -13.68 3.17
C GLY A 117 3.23 -12.69 3.64
N GLN A 118 3.32 -12.20 4.86
CA GLN A 118 2.41 -11.24 5.46
C GLN A 118 3.11 -9.91 5.75
N TRP A 119 2.34 -8.83 5.85
CA TRP A 119 2.79 -7.53 6.34
C TRP A 119 1.61 -6.75 6.91
N LYS A 120 1.90 -5.84 7.87
CA LYS A 120 0.88 -5.00 8.48
C LYS A 120 0.90 -3.59 7.91
N ILE A 121 -0.28 -2.99 7.84
CA ILE A 121 -0.44 -1.57 7.55
C ILE A 121 -1.35 -0.92 8.59
N ALA A 122 -1.12 0.36 8.84
CA ALA A 122 -2.01 1.23 9.61
C ALA A 122 -2.69 2.19 8.64
N VAL A 123 -4.02 2.22 8.67
CA VAL A 123 -4.87 3.03 7.79
C VAL A 123 -5.28 4.29 8.53
N TYR A 124 -5.17 5.43 7.87
CA TYR A 124 -5.50 6.73 8.44
C TYR A 124 -6.47 7.49 7.56
N PHE A 125 -7.28 8.32 8.20
CA PHE A 125 -8.20 9.23 7.54
C PHE A 125 -8.09 10.63 8.12
N ILE A 126 -8.30 11.64 7.28
CA ILE A 126 -8.41 13.03 7.74
C ILE A 126 -9.89 13.41 7.88
N ASP A 127 -10.23 13.94 9.04
CA ASP A 127 -11.56 14.45 9.34
C ASP A 127 -11.71 15.85 8.73
N ARG A 128 -12.43 15.94 7.60
CA ARG A 128 -12.63 17.19 6.84
C ARG A 128 -14.04 17.76 6.94
N VAL A 129 -14.79 17.43 7.99
CA VAL A 129 -16.22 17.81 8.17
C VAL A 129 -16.53 19.30 7.92
N ASN A 130 -15.55 20.21 8.03
CA ASN A 130 -15.72 21.65 7.79
C ASN A 130 -14.70 22.25 6.78
N ASP A 131 -14.20 21.48 5.82
CA ASP A 131 -13.23 21.97 4.83
C ASP A 131 -13.92 22.32 3.50
N GLU A 132 -13.56 23.45 2.88
CA GLU A 132 -14.00 23.77 1.50
C GLU A 132 -13.53 22.71 0.51
N ARG A 133 -12.44 22.00 0.83
CA ARG A 133 -12.03 20.77 0.17
C ARG A 133 -12.93 19.62 0.61
N LYS A 134 -14.03 19.39 -0.11
CA LYS A 134 -15.00 18.29 0.06
C LYS A 134 -14.44 16.88 -0.24
N LYS A 135 -13.12 16.70 -0.31
CA LYS A 135 -12.50 15.46 -0.78
C LYS A 135 -11.99 14.65 0.41
N PRO A 136 -12.55 13.46 0.69
CA PRO A 136 -11.97 12.53 1.65
C PRO A 136 -10.53 12.18 1.26
N ASP A 137 -9.71 11.93 2.27
CA ASP A 137 -8.28 11.75 2.09
C ASP A 137 -7.77 10.75 3.13
N PHE A 138 -6.82 9.92 2.71
CA PHE A 138 -6.39 8.72 3.40
C PHE A 138 -4.88 8.60 3.34
N HIS A 139 -4.33 7.95 4.36
CA HIS A 139 -2.90 7.66 4.39
C HIS A 139 -2.64 6.25 4.93
N PHE A 140 -1.53 5.66 4.50
CA PHE A 140 -1.12 4.33 4.92
C PHE A 140 0.31 4.36 5.44
N ILE A 141 0.53 3.64 6.54
CA ILE A 141 1.85 3.39 7.13
C ILE A 141 2.09 1.89 7.11
N LEU A 142 3.25 1.46 6.63
CA LEU A 142 3.67 0.07 6.52
C LEU A 142 4.44 -0.36 7.78
N GLN A 143 4.30 -1.60 8.22
CA GLN A 143 5.27 -2.23 9.11
C GLN A 143 6.37 -2.92 8.30
N GLU A 144 7.61 -2.49 8.51
CA GLU A 144 8.81 -3.06 7.94
C GLU A 144 9.19 -4.38 8.62
N LYS A 145 10.13 -5.11 8.01
CA LYS A 145 10.54 -6.45 8.48
C LYS A 145 11.19 -6.45 9.86
N ASP A 146 11.89 -5.38 10.21
CA ASP A 146 12.53 -5.18 11.51
C ASP A 146 11.51 -4.78 12.60
N GLY A 147 10.23 -4.63 12.24
CA GLY A 147 9.14 -4.26 13.12
C GLY A 147 8.89 -2.75 13.21
N VAL A 148 9.77 -1.92 12.66
CA VAL A 148 9.61 -0.46 12.57
C VAL A 148 8.48 -0.13 11.59
N TRP A 149 7.82 1.00 11.80
CA TRP A 149 6.75 1.48 10.93
C TRP A 149 7.24 2.62 10.06
N SER A 150 6.87 2.62 8.79
CA SER A 150 7.32 3.60 7.80
C SER A 150 6.15 4.26 7.07
N SER A 151 6.27 5.57 6.86
CA SER A 151 5.31 6.38 6.13
C SER A 151 6.00 7.07 4.97
N LYS A 152 5.40 6.95 3.77
CA LYS A 152 5.82 7.68 2.57
C LYS A 152 4.71 8.59 2.08
N GLU A 153 4.94 9.89 2.17
CA GLU A 153 4.05 10.90 1.59
C GLU A 153 4.43 11.12 0.11
N GLY A 154 3.43 11.15 -0.77
CA GLY A 154 3.64 10.95 -2.21
C GLY A 154 4.65 11.89 -2.87
N SER A 155 4.64 13.17 -2.52
CA SER A 155 5.45 14.21 -3.15
C SER A 155 6.84 14.44 -2.54
N PHE A 156 7.18 13.80 -1.41
CA PHE A 156 8.46 14.04 -0.71
C PHE A 156 9.47 12.90 -0.94
N PRO A 157 10.78 13.14 -0.89
CA PRO A 157 11.78 12.07 -0.99
C PRO A 157 12.02 11.35 0.35
N TYR A 158 11.35 11.76 1.43
CA TYR A 158 11.62 11.28 2.79
C TYR A 158 10.61 10.24 3.25
N ILE A 159 11.10 9.30 4.06
CA ILE A 159 10.31 8.34 4.80
C ILE A 159 10.34 8.77 6.26
N ARG A 160 9.18 8.76 6.92
CA ARG A 160 9.14 8.88 8.37
C ARG A 160 9.06 7.50 8.98
N TYR A 161 9.90 7.26 9.99
CA TYR A 161 9.94 6.02 10.74
C TYR A 161 9.33 6.22 12.12
N PHE A 162 8.69 5.18 12.64
CA PHE A 162 8.03 5.16 13.93
C PHE A 162 8.25 3.81 14.60
N ASP A 163 8.53 3.80 15.90
CA ASP A 163 8.56 2.55 16.68
C ASP A 163 7.16 1.91 16.73
N ILE A 164 6.14 2.75 16.84
CA ILE A 164 4.72 2.38 16.78
C ILE A 164 3.94 3.39 15.94
N PRO A 165 2.88 2.99 15.22
CA PRO A 165 2.06 3.91 14.46
C PRO A 165 1.39 4.92 15.39
N PRO A 166 1.54 6.22 15.13
CA PRO A 166 0.95 7.24 15.99
C PRO A 166 -0.58 7.20 15.87
N LYS A 167 -1.32 7.46 16.96
CA LYS A 167 -2.79 7.58 16.87
C LYS A 167 -3.23 8.73 15.96
N HIS A 168 -2.38 9.75 15.89
CA HIS A 168 -2.57 10.95 15.08
C HIS A 168 -1.24 11.39 14.50
N PHE A 169 -1.18 11.74 13.22
CA PHE A 169 -0.03 12.45 12.69
C PHE A 169 -0.47 13.53 11.71
N ILE A 170 0.33 14.58 11.62
CA ILE A 170 0.11 15.68 10.69
C ILE A 170 1.02 15.44 9.49
N SER A 171 0.44 15.42 8.30
CA SER A 171 1.25 15.40 7.07
C SER A 171 2.02 16.71 6.97
N GLU A 172 3.26 16.64 6.51
CA GLU A 172 4.06 17.84 6.23
C GLU A 172 3.47 18.63 5.04
N PHE A 173 2.58 18.02 4.25
CA PHE A 173 1.83 18.71 3.22
C PHE A 173 0.65 19.50 3.81
N GLY A 174 0.91 20.76 4.20
CA GLY A 174 -0.01 21.91 4.18
C GLY A 174 -1.40 21.80 4.83
N ASN A 175 -1.77 20.63 5.36
CA ASN A 175 -3.02 20.34 6.02
C ASN A 175 -2.68 20.29 7.50
N HIS A 176 -2.96 21.38 8.22
CA HIS A 176 -2.80 21.46 9.68
C HIS A 176 -3.77 20.55 10.47
N LYS A 177 -4.49 19.66 9.78
CA LYS A 177 -5.44 18.72 10.37
C LYS A 177 -4.77 17.35 10.51
N PRO A 178 -4.88 16.71 11.69
CA PRO A 178 -4.28 15.42 11.92
C PRO A 178 -5.05 14.33 11.16
N TYR A 179 -4.30 13.45 10.49
CA TYR A 179 -4.77 12.12 10.14
C TYR A 179 -5.03 11.32 11.42
N LYS A 180 -6.21 10.73 11.54
CA LYS A 180 -6.62 9.85 12.65
C LYS A 180 -6.45 8.41 12.22
N LEU A 181 -5.82 7.60 13.08
CA LEU A 181 -5.74 6.16 12.88
C LEU A 181 -7.16 5.57 12.84
N HIS A 182 -7.45 4.82 11.77
CA HIS A 182 -8.71 4.12 11.58
C HIS A 182 -8.62 2.68 12.04
N GLU A 183 -7.73 1.90 11.44
CA GLU A 183 -7.55 0.48 11.75
C GLU A 183 -6.18 -0.03 11.32
N TYR A 184 -5.84 -1.21 11.84
CA TYR A 184 -4.70 -1.99 11.36
C TYR A 184 -5.20 -3.11 10.45
N LEU A 185 -4.51 -3.32 9.33
CA LEU A 185 -4.78 -4.43 8.43
C LEU A 185 -3.54 -5.32 8.32
N MET A 186 -3.77 -6.63 8.25
CA MET A 186 -2.82 -7.61 7.78
C MET A 186 -3.08 -7.85 6.29
N ILE A 187 -2.04 -7.77 5.49
CA ILE A 187 -2.07 -8.14 4.09
C ILE A 187 -1.25 -9.41 3.92
N THR A 188 -1.80 -10.38 3.20
CA THR A 188 -1.20 -11.70 3.02
C THR A 188 -1.15 -12.03 1.54
N ASN A 189 0.03 -12.44 1.04
CA ASN A 189 0.13 -13.18 -0.21
C ASN A 189 -0.05 -14.68 0.10
N PRO A 190 -1.22 -15.28 -0.21
CA PRO A 190 -1.51 -16.67 0.18
C PRO A 190 -0.55 -17.68 -0.45
N ILE A 191 -0.09 -17.44 -1.69
CA ILE A 191 0.82 -18.35 -2.38
C ILE A 191 2.22 -18.29 -1.78
N ALA A 192 2.67 -17.09 -1.39
CA ALA A 192 3.94 -16.93 -0.70
C ALA A 192 3.93 -17.57 0.70
N GLN A 193 2.81 -17.46 1.41
CA GLN A 193 2.60 -18.12 2.70
C GLN A 193 2.66 -19.65 2.56
N GLU A 194 1.91 -20.23 1.62
CA GLU A 194 1.87 -21.67 1.39
C GLU A 194 3.26 -22.23 1.04
N LYS A 195 4.00 -21.57 0.14
CA LYS A 195 5.38 -21.97 -0.21
C LYS A 195 6.30 -21.98 1.01
N ALA A 196 6.16 -20.99 1.89
CA ALA A 196 6.96 -20.88 3.09
C ALA A 196 6.65 -21.98 4.12
N GLU A 197 5.39 -22.38 4.24
CA GLU A 197 4.94 -23.48 5.11
C GLU A 197 5.44 -24.84 4.58
N ASN A 198 5.33 -25.08 3.28
CA ASN A 198 5.83 -26.30 2.64
C ASN A 198 7.35 -26.47 2.85
N PHE A 199 8.13 -25.40 2.65
CA PHE A 199 9.57 -25.44 2.88
C PHE A 199 9.93 -25.76 4.34
N ALA A 200 9.19 -25.21 5.30
CA ALA A 200 9.42 -25.49 6.73
C ALA A 200 9.15 -26.96 7.07
N ASN A 201 8.07 -27.52 6.51
CA ASN A 201 7.71 -28.93 6.70
C ASN A 201 8.77 -29.89 6.11
N GLU A 202 9.28 -29.60 4.92
CA GLU A 202 10.36 -30.38 4.30
C GLU A 202 11.66 -30.33 5.12
N ALA A 203 12.01 -29.16 5.68
CA ALA A 203 13.20 -29.01 6.51
C ALA A 203 13.09 -29.80 7.83
N LEU A 204 11.90 -29.78 8.45
CA LEU A 204 11.61 -30.56 9.65
C LEU A 204 11.73 -32.06 9.39
N GLN A 205 11.17 -32.56 8.29
CA GLN A 205 11.28 -33.97 7.91
C GLN A 205 12.73 -34.39 7.68
N LYS A 206 13.56 -33.55 7.05
CA LYS A 206 14.99 -33.82 6.85
C LYS A 206 15.82 -33.80 8.13
N SER A 207 15.38 -33.11 9.17
CA SER A 207 16.07 -33.05 10.46
C SER A 207 15.78 -34.24 11.40
N GLN A 208 14.85 -35.10 11.02
CA GLN A 208 14.46 -36.30 11.77
C GLN A 208 15.17 -37.58 11.30
N PHE A 209 16.06 -37.45 10.31
CA PHE A 209 16.93 -38.50 9.77
C PHE A 209 18.39 -38.05 9.87
#